data_AF-A0A2E7C7B7-F1
#
_entry.id   AF-A0A2E7C7B7-F1
#
_cell.length_a   1.000
_cell.length_b   1.000
_cell.length_c   1.000
_cell.angle_alpha   90.00
_cell.angle_beta   90.00
_cell.angle_gamma   90.00
#
_symmetry.space_group_name_H-M   'P 1'
#
loop_
_entity.id
_entity.type
_entity.pdbx_description
1 polymer ?
#
loop_
_entity_poly.entity_id
_entity_poly.type
_entity_poly.pdbx_seq_one_letter_code
_entity_poly.pdbx_strand_id
1 'polypeptide(L)'
;MRWTEIDQQLCSVARALSVVGERWTLLILRDAFLGTRRFEQFQQNLGITRHRLSERLGKLVEQGVLVKVPYNERPLRHEYRLTRKGLGLYPVLMSLARWGDDWMAGEEGVPLAYVHRSCGKVTRPLLACSECGEPLRPEGVTPQPGASLQAIADDLARQGRREATIPELIGASRPAD
;
A
#
# COMPACT_ATOMS: atom_id res chain seq x y z
N MET A 1 -10.11 -19.17 3.44
CA MET A 1 -9.27 -18.20 2.70
C MET A 1 -7.82 -18.58 2.90
N ARG A 2 -7.08 -18.90 1.82
CA ARG A 2 -5.62 -19.07 1.92
C ARG A 2 -4.96 -17.74 1.58
N TRP A 3 -4.03 -17.27 2.40
CA TRP A 3 -3.32 -16.00 2.19
C TRP A 3 -2.56 -15.96 0.84
N THR A 4 -2.24 -17.14 0.30
CA THR A 4 -1.53 -17.33 -0.97
C THR A 4 -2.32 -16.92 -2.22
N GLU A 5 -3.64 -16.72 -2.11
CA GLU A 5 -4.54 -16.38 -3.23
C GLU A 5 -5.20 -15.00 -3.03
N ILE A 6 -4.62 -14.16 -2.15
CA ILE A 6 -5.22 -12.89 -1.77
C ILE A 6 -5.19 -11.84 -2.91
N ASP A 7 -4.30 -12.03 -3.87
CA ASP A 7 -4.19 -11.26 -5.11
C ASP A 7 -5.32 -11.53 -6.12
N GLN A 8 -6.01 -12.66 -5.99
CA GLN A 8 -7.16 -13.05 -6.83
C GLN A 8 -8.50 -12.60 -6.24
N GLN A 9 -8.49 -11.96 -5.07
CA GLN A 9 -9.69 -11.48 -4.39
C GLN A 9 -10.29 -10.28 -5.11
N LEU A 10 -11.62 -10.16 -5.07
CA LEU A 10 -12.34 -9.01 -5.63
C LEU A 10 -12.04 -7.71 -4.86
N CYS A 11 -11.72 -7.84 -3.57
CA CYS A 11 -11.38 -6.70 -2.73
C CYS A 11 -10.01 -6.12 -3.10
N SER A 12 -9.99 -4.87 -3.56
CA SER A 12 -8.75 -4.15 -3.86
C SER A 12 -7.83 -3.99 -2.64
N VAL A 13 -8.37 -3.91 -1.42
CA VAL A 13 -7.56 -3.89 -0.19
C VAL A 13 -6.84 -5.23 -0.01
N ALA A 14 -7.54 -6.35 -0.19
CA ALA A 14 -6.97 -7.68 -0.09
C ALA A 14 -5.85 -7.88 -1.13
N ARG A 15 -6.08 -7.46 -2.38
CA ARG A 15 -5.05 -7.50 -3.43
C ARG A 15 -3.85 -6.63 -3.11
N ALA A 16 -4.04 -5.44 -2.54
CA ALA A 16 -2.93 -4.60 -2.11
C ALA A 16 -2.13 -5.26 -0.97
N LEU A 17 -2.80 -5.95 -0.04
CA LEU A 17 -2.17 -6.68 1.06
C LEU A 17 -1.29 -7.85 0.59
N SER A 18 -1.51 -8.41 -0.61
CA SER A 18 -0.57 -9.39 -1.20
C SER A 18 0.82 -8.80 -1.40
N VAL A 19 0.89 -7.48 -1.67
CA VAL A 19 2.13 -6.74 -1.90
C VAL A 19 2.67 -6.17 -0.59
N VAL A 20 1.84 -5.44 0.16
CA VAL A 20 2.29 -4.63 1.30
C VAL A 20 2.00 -5.23 2.69
N GLY A 21 1.26 -6.34 2.76
CA GLY A 21 0.83 -6.95 4.03
C GLY A 21 1.94 -7.66 4.81
N GLU A 22 3.15 -7.75 4.26
CA GLU A 22 4.31 -8.25 4.98
C GLU A 22 4.97 -7.13 5.80
N ARG A 23 5.25 -7.39 7.08
CA ARG A 23 5.66 -6.42 8.11
C ARG A 23 6.77 -5.46 7.67
N TRP A 24 7.78 -5.95 6.97
CA TRP A 24 8.95 -5.15 6.60
C TRP A 24 8.74 -4.31 5.35
N THR A 25 7.71 -4.61 4.56
CA THR A 25 7.51 -3.96 3.26
C THR A 25 7.30 -2.46 3.39
N LEU A 26 6.39 -2.03 4.27
CA LEU A 26 6.13 -0.61 4.47
C LEU A 26 7.32 0.11 5.12
N LEU A 27 8.14 -0.56 5.92
CA LEU A 27 9.37 0.01 6.48
C LEU A 27 10.48 0.17 5.42
N ILE A 28 10.63 -0.80 4.51
CA ILE A 28 11.52 -0.68 3.34
C ILE A 28 11.07 0.49 2.46
N LEU A 29 9.76 0.62 2.20
CA LEU A 29 9.22 1.71 1.41
C LEU A 29 9.40 3.07 2.09
N ARG A 30 9.19 3.16 3.42
CA ARG A 30 9.50 4.36 4.21
C ARG A 30 10.93 4.81 3.99
N ASP A 31 11.90 3.91 4.16
CA ASP A 31 13.31 4.22 3.96
C ASP A 31 13.61 4.62 2.51
N ALA A 32 12.94 4.01 1.54
CA ALA A 32 13.07 4.37 0.12
C ALA A 32 12.55 5.80 -0.17
N PHE A 33 11.43 6.20 0.42
CA PHE A 33 10.91 7.57 0.33
C PHE A 33 11.83 8.58 1.04
N LEU A 34 12.55 8.15 2.08
CA LEU A 34 13.60 8.94 2.74
C LEU A 34 14.93 8.95 1.96
N GLY A 35 14.98 8.33 0.79
CA GLY A 35 16.14 8.37 -0.12
C GLY A 35 17.08 7.17 -0.01
N THR A 36 16.76 6.16 0.80
CA THR A 36 17.56 4.93 0.86
C THR A 36 17.39 4.14 -0.43
N ARG A 37 18.51 3.79 -1.07
CA ARG A 37 18.49 3.03 -2.34
C ARG A 37 19.37 1.79 -2.34
N ARG A 38 20.28 1.65 -1.37
CA ARG A 38 21.30 0.60 -1.36
C ARG A 38 20.94 -0.49 -0.34
N PHE A 39 21.21 -1.74 -0.71
CA PHE A 39 20.92 -2.91 0.13
C PHE A 39 21.50 -2.78 1.55
N GLU A 40 22.79 -2.45 1.65
CA GLU A 40 23.46 -2.32 2.95
C GLU A 40 22.86 -1.23 3.82
N GLN A 41 22.42 -0.12 3.23
CA GLN A 41 21.78 0.95 3.98
C GLN A 41 20.39 0.53 4.50
N PHE A 42 19.59 -0.16 3.69
CA PHE A 42 18.33 -0.74 4.17
C PHE A 42 18.56 -1.74 5.30
N GLN A 43 19.58 -2.59 5.18
CA GLN A 43 19.92 -3.58 6.20
C GLN A 43 20.32 -2.89 7.51
N GLN A 44 21.19 -1.87 7.42
CA GLN A 44 21.66 -1.10 8.56
C GLN A 44 20.52 -0.36 9.26
N ASN A 45 19.66 0.33 8.52
CA ASN A 45 18.56 1.12 9.08
C ASN A 45 17.49 0.25 9.77
N LEU A 46 17.17 -0.91 9.17
CA LEU A 46 16.04 -1.74 9.61
C LEU A 46 16.45 -2.85 10.58
N GLY A 47 17.72 -3.20 10.69
CA GLY A 47 18.20 -4.32 11.50
C GLY A 47 17.65 -5.68 11.06
N ILE A 48 17.04 -5.75 9.88
CA ILE A 48 16.46 -6.96 9.31
C ILE A 48 17.57 -7.91 8.83
N THR A 49 17.31 -9.22 8.86
CA THR A 49 18.25 -10.19 8.30
C THR A 49 18.43 -9.98 6.80
N ARG A 50 19.66 -10.19 6.31
CA ARG A 50 19.99 -10.06 4.88
C ARG A 50 19.10 -10.95 3.99
N HIS A 51 18.82 -12.17 4.43
CA HIS A 51 17.95 -13.10 3.70
C HIS A 51 16.54 -12.53 3.54
N ARG A 52 15.91 -12.08 4.64
CA ARG A 52 14.56 -11.50 4.59
C ARG A 52 14.53 -10.21 3.78
N LEU A 53 15.55 -9.35 3.90
CA LEU A 53 15.63 -8.14 3.08
C LEU A 53 15.73 -8.46 1.59
N SER A 54 16.57 -9.44 1.22
CA SER A 54 16.71 -9.90 -0.16
C SER A 54 15.38 -10.44 -0.70
N GLU A 55 14.67 -11.26 0.10
CA GLU A 55 13.35 -11.78 -0.25
C GLU A 55 12.36 -10.64 -0.51
N ARG A 56 12.28 -9.65 0.40
CA ARG A 56 11.32 -8.54 0.28
C ARG A 56 11.64 -7.59 -0.87
N LEU A 57 12.91 -7.21 -1.05
CA LEU A 57 13.32 -6.38 -2.19
C LEU A 57 13.10 -7.11 -3.52
N GLY A 58 13.36 -8.42 -3.58
CA GLY A 58 13.06 -9.26 -4.74
C GLY A 58 11.57 -9.22 -5.09
N LYS A 59 10.69 -9.48 -4.13
CA LYS A 59 9.23 -9.41 -4.31
C LYS A 59 8.76 -8.03 -4.75
N LEU A 60 9.32 -6.94 -4.20
CA LEU A 60 8.97 -5.59 -4.61
C LEU A 60 9.42 -5.28 -6.04
N VAL A 61 10.53 -5.84 -6.50
CA VAL A 61 10.97 -5.73 -7.89
C VAL A 61 10.08 -6.55 -8.83
N GLU A 62 9.79 -7.79 -8.47
CA GLU A 62 8.89 -8.68 -9.23
C GLU A 62 7.50 -8.05 -9.40
N GLN A 63 6.96 -7.44 -8.33
CA GLN A 63 5.68 -6.75 -8.34
C GLN A 63 5.75 -5.37 -9.03
N GLY A 64 6.91 -4.96 -9.55
CA GLY A 64 7.10 -3.67 -10.24
C GLY A 64 6.95 -2.45 -9.32
N VAL A 65 7.05 -2.62 -8.01
CA VAL A 65 7.03 -1.53 -7.01
C VAL A 65 8.40 -0.83 -6.95
N LEU A 66 9.45 -1.63 -7.03
CA LEU A 66 10.83 -1.17 -7.16
C LEU A 66 11.41 -1.62 -8.50
N VAL A 67 12.46 -0.95 -8.94
CA VAL A 67 13.32 -1.42 -10.02
C VAL A 67 14.76 -1.50 -9.50
N LYS A 68 15.46 -2.57 -9.89
CA LYS A 68 16.88 -2.77 -9.56
C LYS A 68 17.72 -2.27 -10.72
N VAL A 69 18.51 -1.22 -10.48
CA VAL A 69 19.27 -0.52 -11.53
C VAL A 69 20.77 -0.55 -11.18
N PRO A 70 21.67 -0.88 -12.13
CA PRO A 70 23.10 -0.74 -11.90
C PRO A 70 23.46 0.74 -11.70
N TYR A 71 24.28 1.04 -10.69
CA TYR A 71 24.85 2.38 -10.48
C TYR A 71 26.38 2.41 -10.58
N ASN A 72 27.01 1.23 -10.61
CA ASN A 72 28.42 1.06 -10.92
C ASN A 72 28.55 -0.25 -11.70
N GLU A 73 29.40 -0.26 -12.73
CA GLU A 73 29.65 -1.43 -13.56
C GLU A 73 30.88 -2.23 -13.08
N ARG A 74 31.81 -1.60 -12.34
CA ARG A 74 33.07 -2.23 -11.89
C ARG A 74 33.47 -1.75 -10.48
N PRO A 75 33.21 -2.54 -9.41
CA PRO A 75 32.40 -3.76 -9.41
C PRO A 75 30.93 -3.46 -9.70
N LEU A 76 30.21 -4.43 -10.27
CA LEU A 76 28.78 -4.30 -10.55
C LEU A 76 28.01 -4.09 -9.24
N ARG A 77 27.41 -2.91 -9.08
CA ARG A 77 26.59 -2.57 -7.91
C ARG A 77 25.23 -2.08 -8.35
N HIS A 78 24.22 -2.47 -7.59
CA HIS A 78 22.83 -2.13 -7.87
C HIS A 78 22.25 -1.27 -6.77
N GLU A 79 21.27 -0.47 -7.14
CA GLU A 79 20.39 0.24 -6.24
C GLU A 79 18.93 -0.02 -6.60
N TYR A 80 18.05 0.21 -5.64
CA TYR A 80 16.61 0.03 -5.76
C TYR A 80 15.96 1.41 -5.87
N ARG A 81 15.15 1.62 -6.90
CA ARG A 81 14.42 2.87 -7.14
C ARG A 81 12.93 2.61 -7.15
N LEU A 82 12.14 3.53 -6.58
CA LEU A 82 10.69 3.50 -6.68
C LEU A 82 10.25 3.67 -8.13
N THR A 83 9.34 2.82 -8.58
CA THR A 83 8.64 2.99 -9.86
C THR A 83 7.43 3.90 -9.69
N ARG A 84 6.69 4.20 -10.77
CA ARG A 84 5.38 4.87 -10.66
C ARG A 84 4.41 4.12 -9.74
N LYS A 85 4.39 2.78 -9.80
CA LYS A 85 3.57 1.93 -8.91
C LYS A 85 4.01 2.09 -7.46
N GLY A 86 5.32 2.12 -7.20
CA GLY A 86 5.85 2.33 -5.85
C GLY A 86 5.61 3.73 -5.29
N LEU A 87 5.73 4.77 -6.10
CA LEU A 87 5.38 6.14 -5.71
C LEU A 87 3.89 6.27 -5.34
N GLY A 88 3.02 5.49 -5.99
CA GLY A 88 1.60 5.41 -5.66
C GLY A 88 1.29 4.89 -4.25
N LEU A 89 2.26 4.30 -3.54
CA LEU A 89 2.10 3.87 -2.14
C LEU A 89 2.36 4.99 -1.13
N TYR A 90 2.81 6.17 -1.57
CA TYR A 90 3.08 7.28 -0.65
C TYR A 90 1.86 7.70 0.18
N PRO A 91 0.63 7.84 -0.37
CA PRO A 91 -0.55 8.17 0.43
C PRO A 91 -0.86 7.13 1.51
N VAL A 92 -0.64 5.84 1.23
CA VAL A 92 -0.83 4.76 2.21
C VAL A 92 0.14 4.92 3.37
N LEU A 93 1.42 5.17 3.06
CA LEU A 93 2.45 5.39 4.08
C LEU A 93 2.14 6.62 4.93
N MET A 94 1.72 7.73 4.32
CA MET A 94 1.38 8.95 5.03
C MET A 94 0.16 8.77 5.94
N SER A 95 -0.90 8.12 5.47
CA SER A 95 -2.08 7.82 6.29
C SER A 95 -1.73 6.91 7.47
N LEU A 96 -0.86 5.91 7.26
CA LEU A 96 -0.39 5.04 8.34
C LEU A 96 0.48 5.80 9.35
N ALA A 97 1.38 6.67 8.88
CA ALA A 97 2.20 7.52 9.75
C ALA A 97 1.33 8.43 10.61
N ARG A 98 0.34 9.11 10.01
CA ARG A 98 -0.62 9.93 10.74
C ARG A 98 -1.37 9.14 11.82
N TRP A 99 -1.83 7.92 11.50
CA TRP A 99 -2.48 7.09 12.49
C TRP A 99 -1.53 6.75 13.65
N GLY A 100 -0.27 6.43 13.37
CA GLY A 100 0.74 6.24 14.41
C GLY A 100 0.98 7.50 15.25
N ASP A 101 1.06 8.67 14.60
CA ASP A 101 1.24 9.96 15.27
C ASP A 101 0.05 10.31 16.19
N ASP A 102 -1.18 10.01 15.75
CA ASP A 102 -2.39 10.36 16.49
C ASP A 102 -2.64 9.43 17.70
N TRP A 103 -2.16 8.17 17.66
CA TRP A 103 -2.51 7.15 18.66
C TRP A 103 -1.34 6.54 19.42
N MET A 104 -0.12 6.67 18.92
CA MET A 104 1.08 5.99 19.46
C MET A 104 2.21 6.96 19.83
N ALA A 105 2.04 8.26 19.59
CA ALA A 105 3.02 9.26 20.01
C ALA A 105 3.07 9.37 21.54
N GLY A 106 4.28 9.45 22.10
CA GLY A 106 4.52 9.69 23.52
C GLY A 106 4.46 11.17 23.90
N GLU A 107 4.84 11.49 25.13
CA GLU A 107 4.90 12.86 25.63
C GLU A 107 5.90 13.73 24.85
N GLU A 108 6.93 13.12 24.27
CA GLU A 108 7.93 13.76 23.43
C GLU A 108 7.39 14.19 22.06
N GLY A 109 6.18 13.76 21.70
CA GLY A 109 5.49 14.10 20.46
C GLY A 109 5.78 13.15 19.29
N VAL A 110 5.47 13.63 18.08
CA VAL A 110 5.58 12.83 16.85
C VAL A 110 7.05 12.68 16.42
N PRO A 111 7.47 11.50 15.93
CA PRO A 111 8.86 11.26 15.56
C PRO A 111 9.29 11.99 14.28
N LEU A 112 8.35 12.34 13.39
CA LEU A 112 8.64 13.03 12.13
C LEU A 112 7.58 14.11 11.86
N ALA A 113 8.02 15.36 11.72
CA ALA A 113 7.20 16.44 11.18
C ALA A 113 7.40 16.53 9.66
N TYR A 114 6.32 16.44 8.89
CA TYR A 114 6.36 16.64 7.45
C TYR A 114 6.12 18.11 7.13
N VAL A 115 6.96 18.71 6.28
CA VAL A 115 6.81 20.11 5.84
C VAL A 115 6.42 20.14 4.37
N HIS A 116 5.31 20.81 4.06
CA HIS A 116 4.88 20.97 2.67
C HIS A 116 5.83 21.93 1.95
N ARG A 117 6.58 21.41 0.98
CA ARG A 117 7.66 22.17 0.32
C ARG A 117 7.20 23.48 -0.33
N SER A 118 5.99 23.54 -0.87
CA SER A 118 5.52 24.74 -1.58
C SER A 118 5.10 25.88 -0.65
N CYS A 119 4.66 25.60 0.59
CA CYS A 119 4.22 26.63 1.54
C CYS A 119 5.03 26.70 2.84
N GLY A 120 5.97 25.78 3.06
CA GLY A 120 6.85 25.76 4.24
C GLY A 120 6.15 25.38 5.56
N LYS A 121 4.86 25.04 5.53
CA LYS A 121 4.09 24.70 6.74
C LYS A 121 4.25 23.22 7.10
N VAL A 122 4.33 22.94 8.39
CA VAL A 122 4.14 21.57 8.91
C VAL A 122 2.75 21.11 8.46
N THR A 123 2.69 19.92 7.90
CA THR A 123 1.51 19.37 7.25
C THR A 123 1.22 17.96 7.72
N ARG A 124 -0.05 17.57 7.64
CA ARG A 124 -0.52 16.21 7.86
C ARG A 124 -1.34 15.80 6.63
N PRO A 125 -1.29 14.53 6.22
CA PRO A 125 -2.11 14.06 5.11
C PRO A 125 -3.60 14.20 5.44
N LEU A 126 -4.37 14.74 4.49
CA LEU A 126 -5.82 14.84 4.56
C LEU A 126 -6.42 13.98 3.44
N LEU A 127 -7.34 13.07 3.81
CA LEU A 127 -8.20 12.40 2.85
C LEU A 127 -9.41 13.29 2.61
N ALA A 128 -9.66 13.63 1.35
CA ALA A 128 -10.72 14.54 0.93
C ALA A 128 -11.47 14.00 -0.28
N CYS A 129 -12.73 14.41 -0.45
CA CYS A 129 -13.53 14.13 -1.63
C CYS A 129 -12.89 14.79 -2.86
N SER A 130 -12.75 14.04 -3.96
CA SER A 130 -12.16 14.54 -5.21
C SER A 130 -12.99 15.64 -5.89
N GLU A 131 -14.29 15.71 -5.60
CA GLU A 131 -15.23 16.62 -6.26
C GLU A 131 -15.38 17.95 -5.51
N CYS A 132 -15.61 17.90 -4.19
CA CYS A 132 -15.86 19.10 -3.38
C CYS A 132 -14.71 19.52 -2.47
N GLY A 133 -13.71 18.66 -2.26
CA GLY A 133 -12.57 18.92 -1.38
C GLY A 133 -12.84 18.79 0.12
N GLU A 134 -14.06 18.44 0.54
CA GLU A 134 -14.37 18.22 1.96
C GLU A 134 -13.69 16.95 2.51
N PRO A 135 -13.38 16.89 3.82
CA PRO A 135 -12.78 15.72 4.43
C PRO A 135 -13.62 14.45 4.22
N LEU A 136 -12.98 13.40 3.69
CA LEU A 136 -13.63 12.12 3.44
C LEU A 136 -13.65 11.28 4.73
N ARG A 137 -14.80 11.25 5.41
CA ARG A 137 -15.00 10.49 6.64
C ARG A 137 -15.85 9.24 6.41
N PRO A 138 -15.76 8.20 7.25
CA PRO A 138 -16.59 7.00 7.11
C PRO A 138 -18.10 7.29 7.06
N GLU A 139 -18.58 8.28 7.83
CA GLU A 139 -20.00 8.67 7.86
C GLU A 139 -20.44 9.45 6.61
N GLY A 140 -19.48 10.02 5.88
CA GLY A 140 -19.72 10.82 4.67
C GLY A 140 -19.61 10.04 3.36
N VAL A 141 -19.41 8.72 3.42
CA VAL A 141 -19.26 7.87 2.23
C VAL A 141 -20.12 6.63 2.34
N THR A 142 -20.90 6.35 1.30
CA THR A 142 -21.61 5.09 1.15
C THR A 142 -20.92 4.23 0.09
N PRO A 143 -20.36 3.06 0.45
CA PRO A 143 -19.79 2.15 -0.54
C PRO A 143 -20.92 1.59 -1.43
N GLN A 144 -20.67 1.56 -2.74
CA GLN A 144 -21.56 0.94 -3.72
C GLN A 144 -20.78 -0.07 -4.57
N PRO A 145 -21.44 -1.12 -5.11
CA PRO A 145 -20.80 -2.04 -6.03
C PRO A 145 -20.24 -1.29 -7.26
N GLY A 146 -18.92 -1.39 -7.47
CA GLY A 146 -18.32 -1.03 -8.75
C GLY A 146 -18.62 -2.09 -9.82
N ALA A 147 -18.28 -1.81 -11.08
CA ALA A 147 -18.59 -2.68 -12.22
C ALA A 147 -18.25 -4.17 -11.99
N SER A 148 -17.11 -4.48 -11.35
CA SER A 148 -16.71 -5.86 -11.06
C SER A 148 -17.62 -6.57 -10.06
N LEU A 149 -18.14 -5.88 -9.05
CA LEU A 149 -19.08 -6.47 -8.09
C LEU A 149 -20.50 -6.47 -8.64
N GLN A 150 -20.86 -5.46 -9.44
CA GLN A 150 -22.16 -5.39 -10.09
C GLN A 150 -22.39 -6.58 -11.04
N ALA A 151 -21.38 -6.93 -11.85
CA ALA A 151 -21.47 -8.08 -12.74
C ALA A 151 -21.76 -9.41 -11.99
N ILE A 152 -21.22 -9.56 -10.78
CA ILE A 152 -21.45 -10.72 -9.92
C ILE A 152 -22.83 -10.67 -9.30
N ALA A 153 -23.26 -9.49 -8.83
CA ALA A 153 -24.61 -9.30 -8.31
C ALA A 153 -25.67 -9.65 -9.37
N ASP A 154 -25.48 -9.20 -10.61
CA ASP A 154 -26.37 -9.48 -11.73
C ASP A 154 -26.40 -10.98 -12.06
N ASP A 155 -25.26 -11.67 -11.96
CA ASP A 155 -25.18 -13.12 -12.20
C ASP A 155 -25.91 -13.92 -11.12
N LEU A 156 -25.71 -13.57 -9.85
CA LEU A 156 -26.42 -14.19 -8.72
C LEU A 156 -27.93 -13.94 -8.82
N ALA A 157 -28.35 -12.75 -9.26
CA ALA A 157 -29.75 -12.42 -9.48
C ALA A 157 -30.37 -13.27 -10.60
N ARG A 158 -29.65 -13.48 -11.73
CA ARG A 158 -30.10 -14.39 -12.80
C ARG A 158 -30.27 -15.83 -12.33
N GLN A 159 -29.48 -16.26 -11.35
CA GLN A 159 -29.60 -17.58 -10.72
C GLN A 159 -30.74 -17.65 -9.68
N GLY A 160 -31.58 -16.61 -9.56
CA GLY A 160 -32.70 -16.57 -8.62
C GLY A 160 -32.28 -16.41 -7.16
N ARG A 161 -31.04 -16.00 -6.89
CA ARG A 161 -30.60 -15.75 -5.51
C ARG A 161 -31.13 -14.41 -5.02
N ARG A 162 -31.28 -14.29 -3.69
CA ARG A 162 -31.57 -13.01 -3.04
C ARG A 162 -30.47 -12.00 -3.32
N GLU A 163 -30.82 -10.72 -3.27
CA GLU A 163 -29.86 -9.62 -3.35
C GLU A 163 -28.75 -9.80 -2.30
N ALA A 164 -27.51 -9.81 -2.80
CA ALA A 164 -26.32 -10.04 -1.99
C ALA A 164 -25.75 -8.70 -1.48
N THR A 165 -25.35 -8.69 -0.22
CA THR A 165 -24.70 -7.53 0.39
C THR A 165 -23.27 -7.35 -0.14
N ILE A 166 -22.69 -6.16 -0.02
CA ILE A 166 -21.30 -5.89 -0.43
C ILE A 166 -20.29 -6.87 0.21
N PRO A 167 -20.35 -7.17 1.53
CA PRO A 167 -19.46 -8.17 2.12
C PRO A 167 -19.60 -9.57 1.52
N GLU A 168 -20.82 -10.00 1.20
CA GLU A 168 -21.07 -11.29 0.54
C GLU A 168 -20.50 -11.30 -0.88
N LEU A 169 -20.68 -10.20 -1.63
CA LEU A 169 -20.12 -10.03 -2.98
C LEU A 169 -18.58 -10.02 -2.95
N ILE A 170 -17.96 -9.37 -1.96
CA ILE A 170 -16.50 -9.35 -1.79
C ILE A 170 -15.96 -10.75 -1.46
N GLY A 171 -16.69 -11.52 -0.64
CA GLY A 171 -16.31 -12.86 -0.24
C GLY A 171 -16.48 -13.93 -1.32
N ALA A 172 -17.18 -13.61 -2.42
CA ALA A 172 -17.29 -14.49 -3.57
C ALA A 172 -15.92 -14.57 -4.28
N SER A 173 -15.31 -15.75 -4.34
CA SER A 173 -14.13 -15.96 -5.19
C SER A 173 -14.50 -15.65 -6.64
N ARG A 174 -13.61 -14.99 -7.41
CA ARG A 174 -13.77 -15.01 -8.88
C ARG A 174 -13.76 -16.47 -9.32
N PRO A 175 -14.69 -16.92 -10.18
CA PRO A 175 -14.49 -18.19 -10.88
C PRO A 175 -13.14 -18.12 -11.61
N ALA A 176 -12.38 -19.21 -11.55
CA ALA A 176 -11.16 -19.32 -12.33
C ALA A 176 -11.53 -19.33 -13.82
N ASP A 177 -10.98 -18.37 -14.58
CA ASP A 177 -11.01 -18.39 -16.05
C ASP A 177 -10.05 -19.48 -16.57
#